data_AF-A0A933FJC2-F1
#
_entry.id   AF-A0A933FJC2-F1
#
_cell.length_a   1.000
_cell.length_b   1.000
_cell.length_c   1.000
_cell.angle_alpha   90.00
_cell.angle_beta   90.00
_cell.angle_gamma   90.00
#
_symmetry.space_group_name_H-M   'P 1'
#
loop_
_entity.id
_entity.type
_entity.pdbx_description
1 polymer ?
#
loop_
_entity_poly.entity_id
_entity_poly.type
_entity_poly.pdbx_seq_one_letter_code
_entity_poly.pdbx_strand_id
1 'polypeptide(L)'
;ALAEARGLLESLGWRPGAAPVWCAGSTRPGEEETAVLDAFLALKRRWPALRLVLAPRHVERAEELAAALLRRGIHFARLSSPAAAPKTTDCLLVDALGRLPALYALSDLAFVGGTLSRSSGHNLLEPAAAGVPVVFGPDTSSIEAPAAALERAGGGFRVPDGPALHARLEALLADPAARARAGDSARRAAAGFTGAGKRTADFLAPRLGL
;
A
#
# COMPACT_ATOMS: atom_id res chain seq x y z
N ALA A 1 0.07 7.31 -16.50
CA ALA A 1 -0.07 6.56 -15.23
C ALA A 1 -0.25 7.47 -14.01
N LEU A 2 0.78 8.20 -13.54
CA LEU A 2 0.65 8.99 -12.29
C LEU A 2 -0.35 10.16 -12.38
N ALA A 3 -0.30 10.96 -13.45
CA ALA A 3 -1.25 12.06 -13.66
C ALA A 3 -2.70 11.56 -13.77
N GLU A 4 -2.91 10.42 -14.41
CA GLU A 4 -4.21 9.78 -14.54
C GLU A 4 -4.73 9.28 -13.19
N ALA A 5 -3.89 8.61 -12.40
CA ALA A 5 -4.24 8.20 -11.04
C ALA A 5 -4.59 9.40 -10.16
N ARG A 6 -3.86 10.52 -10.30
CA ARG A 6 -4.17 11.77 -9.59
C ARG A 6 -5.53 12.33 -10.00
N GLY A 7 -5.79 12.45 -11.30
CA GLY A 7 -7.09 12.93 -11.80
C GLY A 7 -8.26 12.05 -11.33
N LEU A 8 -8.06 10.73 -11.29
CA LEU A 8 -9.02 9.80 -10.69
C LEU A 8 -9.26 10.12 -9.20
N LEU A 9 -8.21 10.21 -8.38
CA LEU A 9 -8.37 10.52 -6.95
C LEU A 9 -9.05 11.87 -6.73
N GLU A 10 -8.68 12.90 -7.51
CA GLU A 10 -9.33 14.21 -7.45
C GLU A 10 -10.81 14.15 -7.82
N SER A 11 -11.19 13.34 -8.81
CA SER A 11 -12.59 13.13 -9.18
C SER A 11 -13.41 12.46 -8.06
N LEU A 12 -12.76 11.70 -7.18
CA LEU A 12 -13.35 11.13 -5.96
C LEU A 12 -13.32 12.09 -4.76
N GLY A 13 -12.86 13.32 -4.97
CA GLY A 13 -12.71 14.34 -3.92
C GLY A 13 -11.45 14.20 -3.06
N TRP A 14 -10.49 13.35 -3.45
CA TRP A 14 -9.24 13.15 -2.72
C TRP A 14 -8.19 14.13 -3.22
N ARG A 15 -8.14 15.30 -2.59
CA ARG A 15 -7.14 16.31 -2.91
C ARG A 15 -5.80 15.98 -2.21
N PRO A 16 -4.67 16.05 -2.92
CA PRO A 16 -3.35 15.84 -2.32
C PRO A 16 -3.15 16.72 -1.07
N GLY A 17 -2.67 16.13 0.02
CA GLY A 17 -2.41 16.83 1.28
C GLY A 17 -3.64 17.23 2.10
N ALA A 18 -4.86 17.07 1.58
CA ALA A 18 -6.08 17.40 2.33
C ALA A 18 -6.42 16.36 3.41
N ALA A 19 -6.04 15.11 3.17
CA ALA A 19 -6.19 14.01 4.13
C ALA A 19 -5.14 12.93 3.86
N PRO A 20 -4.74 12.16 4.88
CA PRO A 20 -3.86 11.02 4.68
C PRO A 20 -4.50 9.96 3.79
N VAL A 21 -3.72 9.40 2.88
CA VAL A 21 -4.09 8.24 2.05
C VAL A 21 -3.26 7.03 2.50
N TRP A 22 -3.95 5.98 2.95
CA TRP A 22 -3.33 4.70 3.25
C TRP A 22 -3.55 3.72 2.09
N CYS A 23 -2.48 3.14 1.54
CA CYS A 23 -2.59 2.08 0.56
C CYS A 23 -2.30 0.71 1.16
N ALA A 24 -3.29 -0.18 1.18
CA ALA A 24 -3.13 -1.60 1.44
C ALA A 24 -3.01 -2.33 0.09
N GLY A 25 -1.77 -2.62 -0.31
CA GLY A 25 -1.45 -3.15 -1.62
C GLY A 25 -1.06 -4.62 -1.61
N SER A 26 -1.48 -5.35 -2.65
CA SER A 26 -1.25 -6.78 -2.81
C SER A 26 -1.78 -7.64 -1.66
N THR A 27 -2.94 -7.28 -1.10
CA THR A 27 -3.56 -8.02 0.01
C THR A 27 -4.02 -9.42 -0.41
N ARG A 28 -4.06 -10.34 0.56
CA ARG A 28 -4.49 -11.73 0.39
C ARG A 28 -5.70 -12.05 1.28
N PRO A 29 -6.45 -13.14 0.96
CA PRO A 29 -7.51 -13.64 1.83
C PRO A 29 -7.03 -13.79 3.27
N GLY A 30 -7.83 -13.31 4.22
CA GLY A 30 -7.50 -13.31 5.64
C GLY A 30 -6.73 -12.09 6.13
N GLU A 31 -6.23 -11.21 5.24
CA GLU A 31 -5.65 -9.92 5.63
C GLU A 31 -6.65 -8.78 5.45
N GLU A 32 -7.49 -8.83 4.40
CA GLU A 32 -8.36 -7.71 4.05
C GLU A 32 -9.35 -7.39 5.16
N GLU A 33 -10.16 -8.36 5.58
CA GLU A 33 -11.23 -8.10 6.55
C GLU A 33 -10.70 -7.86 7.97
N THR A 34 -9.78 -8.69 8.46
CA THR A 34 -9.39 -8.76 9.88
C THR A 34 -8.19 -7.87 10.24
N ALA A 35 -7.39 -7.46 9.26
CA ALA A 35 -6.26 -6.55 9.49
C ALA A 35 -6.52 -5.20 8.85
N VAL A 36 -6.85 -5.17 7.55
CA VAL A 36 -6.95 -3.91 6.80
C VAL A 36 -8.23 -3.14 7.12
N LEU A 37 -9.40 -3.76 6.94
CA LEU A 37 -10.69 -3.09 7.14
C LEU A 37 -10.97 -2.79 8.61
N ASP A 38 -10.62 -3.70 9.52
CA ASP A 38 -10.71 -3.48 10.96
C ASP A 38 -9.86 -2.28 11.41
N ALA A 39 -8.58 -2.23 10.99
CA ALA A 39 -7.72 -1.09 11.29
C ALA A 39 -8.24 0.21 10.66
N PHE A 40 -8.72 0.17 9.41
CA PHE A 40 -9.23 1.35 8.73
C PHE A 40 -10.42 1.97 9.45
N LEU A 41 -11.40 1.16 9.85
CA LEU A 41 -12.58 1.62 10.57
C LEU A 41 -12.21 2.19 11.95
N ALA A 42 -11.30 1.54 12.67
CA ALA A 42 -10.82 2.04 13.95
C ALA A 42 -10.11 3.40 13.79
N LEU A 43 -9.19 3.53 12.82
CA LEU A 43 -8.46 4.77 12.54
C LEU A 43 -9.39 5.88 12.06
N LYS A 44 -10.42 5.59 11.24
CA LYS A 44 -11.39 6.59 10.78
C LYS A 44 -12.12 7.29 11.93
N ARG A 45 -12.27 6.65 13.09
CA ARG A 45 -12.89 7.32 14.26
C ARG A 45 -12.07 8.51 14.75
N ARG A 46 -10.74 8.46 14.59
CA ARG A 46 -9.80 9.51 15.00
C ARG A 46 -9.35 10.40 13.85
N TRP A 47 -9.30 9.85 12.62
CA TRP A 47 -9.05 10.58 11.38
C TRP A 47 -10.22 10.37 10.40
N PRO A 48 -11.35 11.08 10.55
CA PRO A 48 -12.54 10.88 9.69
C PRO A 48 -12.27 11.04 8.20
N ALA A 49 -11.31 11.90 7.85
CA ALA A 49 -10.91 12.17 6.47
C ALA A 49 -9.95 11.10 5.88
N LEU A 50 -9.45 10.15 6.68
CA LEU A 50 -8.56 9.07 6.21
C LEU A 50 -9.20 8.32 5.04
N ARG A 51 -8.39 8.12 3.99
CA ARG A 51 -8.78 7.40 2.78
C ARG A 51 -7.99 6.11 2.63
N LEU A 52 -8.62 5.08 2.08
CA LEU A 52 -8.03 3.76 1.87
C LEU A 52 -7.95 3.42 0.38
N VAL A 53 -6.78 3.14 -0.15
CA VAL A 53 -6.63 2.36 -1.38
C VAL A 53 -6.52 0.89 -1.00
N LEU A 54 -7.47 0.07 -1.41
CA LEU A 54 -7.45 -1.38 -1.19
C LEU A 54 -7.19 -2.10 -2.52
N ALA A 55 -6.01 -2.72 -2.65
CA ALA A 55 -5.62 -3.44 -3.86
C ALA A 55 -5.34 -4.91 -3.56
N PRO A 56 -6.31 -5.83 -3.80
CA PRO A 56 -6.07 -7.25 -3.67
C PRO A 56 -5.00 -7.73 -4.65
N ARG A 57 -4.27 -8.78 -4.26
CA ARG A 57 -3.35 -9.46 -5.17
C ARG A 57 -4.07 -10.14 -6.33
N HIS A 58 -5.34 -10.49 -6.13
CA HIS A 58 -6.20 -11.26 -7.05
C HIS A 58 -7.43 -10.41 -7.35
N VAL A 59 -7.40 -9.71 -8.49
CA VAL A 59 -8.43 -8.74 -8.88
C VAL A 59 -9.80 -9.38 -9.10
N GLU A 60 -9.84 -10.68 -9.40
CA GLU A 60 -11.04 -11.50 -9.48
C GLU A 60 -11.84 -11.54 -8.16
N ARG A 61 -11.19 -11.25 -7.02
CA ARG A 61 -11.85 -11.13 -5.71
C ARG A 61 -12.47 -9.75 -5.44
N ALA A 62 -12.44 -8.83 -6.39
CA ALA A 62 -13.00 -7.50 -6.21
C ALA A 62 -14.49 -7.53 -5.83
N GLU A 63 -15.28 -8.48 -6.35
CA GLU A 63 -16.69 -8.63 -5.98
C GLU A 63 -16.88 -9.03 -4.51
N GLU A 64 -16.08 -10.00 -4.04
CA GLU A 64 -16.08 -10.45 -2.65
C GLU A 64 -15.73 -9.30 -1.70
N LEU A 65 -14.69 -8.52 -2.03
CA LEU A 65 -14.26 -7.37 -1.25
C LEU A 65 -15.24 -6.21 -1.30
N ALA A 66 -15.87 -5.96 -2.45
CA ALA A 66 -16.95 -4.99 -2.56
C ALA A 66 -18.11 -5.34 -1.62
N ALA A 67 -18.51 -6.61 -1.55
CA ALA A 67 -19.52 -7.06 -0.61
C ALA A 67 -19.07 -6.88 0.86
N ALA A 68 -17.80 -7.13 1.18
CA ALA A 68 -17.24 -6.89 2.51
C ALA A 68 -17.26 -5.41 2.90
N LEU A 69 -16.90 -4.52 1.97
CA LEU A 69 -16.96 -3.06 2.17
C LEU A 69 -18.40 -2.59 2.43
N LEU A 70 -19.37 -3.10 1.66
CA LEU A 70 -20.80 -2.79 1.86
C LEU A 70 -21.31 -3.26 3.22
N ARG A 71 -21.02 -4.50 3.63
CA ARG A 71 -21.42 -5.05 4.94
C ARG A 71 -20.90 -4.21 6.11
N ARG A 72 -19.76 -3.55 5.92
CA ARG A 72 -19.09 -2.72 6.92
C ARG A 72 -19.46 -1.22 6.82
N GLY A 73 -20.36 -0.86 5.90
CA GLY A 73 -20.79 0.52 5.71
C GLY A 73 -19.70 1.45 5.17
N ILE A 74 -18.69 0.91 4.48
CA ILE A 74 -17.61 1.71 3.89
C ILE A 74 -18.05 2.17 2.51
N HIS A 75 -18.12 3.48 2.30
CA HIS A 75 -18.36 4.04 0.97
C HIS A 75 -17.12 3.89 0.09
N PHE A 76 -17.26 3.22 -1.05
CA PHE A 76 -16.13 2.95 -1.92
C PHE A 76 -16.45 3.21 -3.40
N ALA A 77 -15.38 3.48 -4.15
CA ALA A 77 -15.38 3.48 -5.61
C ALA A 77 -14.58 2.28 -6.11
N ARG A 78 -14.93 1.77 -7.30
CA ARG A 78 -14.11 0.81 -8.03
C ARG A 78 -13.22 1.55 -9.02
N LEU A 79 -11.96 1.13 -9.13
CA LEU A 79 -11.04 1.75 -10.07
C LEU A 79 -11.50 1.57 -11.53
N SER A 80 -12.13 0.43 -11.86
CA SER A 80 -12.72 0.17 -13.18
C SER A 80 -13.99 0.98 -13.48
N SER A 81 -14.69 1.50 -12.45
CA SER A 81 -15.97 2.20 -12.60
C SER A 81 -16.10 3.38 -11.62
N PRO A 82 -15.28 4.43 -11.79
CA PRO A 82 -15.26 5.57 -10.86
C PRO A 82 -16.49 6.47 -11.00
N ALA A 83 -17.17 6.46 -12.15
CA ALA A 83 -18.37 7.26 -12.37
C ALA A 83 -19.59 6.79 -11.53
N ALA A 84 -19.56 5.54 -11.07
CA ALA A 84 -20.59 4.98 -10.18
C ALA A 84 -20.32 5.26 -8.69
N ALA A 85 -19.27 6.06 -8.37
CA ALA A 85 -18.87 6.32 -7.00
C ALA A 85 -19.93 7.13 -6.23
N PRO A 86 -20.12 6.86 -4.93
CA PRO A 86 -20.93 7.69 -4.06
C PRO A 86 -20.32 9.10 -3.93
N LYS A 87 -21.15 10.09 -3.57
CA LYS A 87 -20.72 11.49 -3.35
C LYS A 87 -19.54 11.62 -2.37
N THR A 88 -19.46 10.71 -1.39
CA THR A 88 -18.35 10.59 -0.45
C THR A 88 -17.70 9.23 -0.62
N THR A 89 -16.42 9.19 -0.99
CA THR A 89 -15.68 7.94 -1.17
C THR A 89 -14.58 7.82 -0.13
N ASP A 90 -14.66 6.83 0.75
CA ASP A 90 -13.67 6.53 1.78
C ASP A 90 -12.62 5.53 1.30
N CYS A 91 -13.00 4.63 0.38
CA CYS A 91 -12.14 3.58 -0.14
C CYS A 91 -12.11 3.56 -1.67
N LEU A 92 -10.94 3.36 -2.26
CA LEU A 92 -10.78 3.00 -3.67
C LEU A 92 -10.40 1.52 -3.75
N LEU A 93 -11.31 0.70 -4.24
CA LEU A 93 -11.07 -0.71 -4.53
C LEU A 93 -10.39 -0.84 -5.90
N VAL A 94 -9.18 -1.37 -5.91
CA VAL A 94 -8.37 -1.55 -7.13
C VAL A 94 -8.66 -2.91 -7.73
N ASP A 95 -9.54 -2.94 -8.73
CA ASP A 95 -10.01 -4.13 -9.44
C ASP A 95 -9.39 -4.27 -10.84
N ALA A 96 -8.24 -3.63 -11.08
CA ALA A 96 -7.49 -3.72 -12.32
C ALA A 96 -5.97 -3.79 -12.08
N LEU A 97 -5.26 -4.48 -12.97
CA LEU A 97 -3.82 -4.66 -12.91
C LEU A 97 -3.03 -3.41 -13.32
N GLY A 98 -1.78 -3.31 -12.86
CA GLY A 98 -0.81 -2.30 -13.34
C GLY A 98 -0.99 -0.88 -12.80
N ARG A 99 -1.92 -0.65 -11.86
CA ARG A 99 -2.22 0.69 -11.32
C ARG A 99 -1.56 0.98 -9.98
N LEU A 100 -1.17 -0.06 -9.25
CA LEU A 100 -0.70 0.02 -7.88
C LEU A 100 0.54 0.93 -7.68
N PRO A 101 1.58 0.93 -8.54
CA PRO A 101 2.74 1.81 -8.35
C PRO A 101 2.39 3.30 -8.33
N ALA A 102 1.46 3.72 -9.19
CA ALA A 102 1.01 5.12 -9.23
C ALA A 102 0.19 5.48 -7.98
N LEU A 103 -0.58 4.54 -7.44
CA LEU A 103 -1.36 4.75 -6.22
C LEU A 103 -0.46 4.80 -4.97
N TYR A 104 0.59 3.99 -4.91
CA TYR A 104 1.62 4.14 -3.87
C TYR A 104 2.23 5.53 -3.90
N ALA A 105 2.61 6.04 -5.08
CA ALA A 105 3.18 7.40 -5.19
C ALA A 105 2.22 8.54 -4.79
N LEU A 106 0.93 8.25 -4.62
CA LEU A 106 -0.09 9.19 -4.16
C LEU A 106 -0.54 8.89 -2.71
N SER A 107 0.14 7.98 -2.02
CA SER A 107 -0.18 7.55 -0.66
C SER A 107 0.79 8.11 0.38
N ASP A 108 0.32 8.28 1.61
CA ASP A 108 1.09 8.75 2.76
C ASP A 108 1.77 7.62 3.53
N LEU A 109 1.18 6.43 3.48
CA LEU A 109 1.67 5.21 4.14
C LEU A 109 1.14 3.98 3.41
N ALA A 110 1.89 2.88 3.46
CA ALA A 110 1.55 1.64 2.78
C ALA A 110 1.56 0.45 3.74
N PHE A 111 0.60 -0.46 3.57
CA PHE A 111 0.71 -1.84 4.02
C PHE A 111 0.89 -2.74 2.79
N VAL A 112 1.89 -3.61 2.80
CA VAL A 112 2.07 -4.60 1.72
C VAL A 112 1.64 -5.97 2.22
N GLY A 113 0.57 -6.49 1.62
CA GLY A 113 -0.02 -7.76 1.98
C GLY A 113 0.77 -8.98 1.50
N GLY A 114 0.18 -10.15 1.68
CA GLY A 114 0.84 -11.45 1.57
C GLY A 114 1.89 -11.69 2.65
N THR A 115 1.92 -10.84 3.68
CA THR A 115 2.95 -10.81 4.73
C THR A 115 2.38 -11.10 6.12
N LEU A 116 1.08 -10.88 6.34
CA LEU A 116 0.34 -11.37 7.52
C LEU A 116 -0.28 -12.74 7.25
N SER A 117 -0.55 -13.08 5.99
CA SER A 117 -0.85 -14.43 5.55
C SER A 117 0.44 -15.19 5.19
N ARG A 118 0.46 -16.52 5.37
CA ARG A 118 1.58 -17.39 4.93
C ARG A 118 1.64 -17.47 3.40
N SER A 119 2.11 -16.42 2.75
CA SER A 119 2.02 -16.22 1.30
C SER A 119 3.26 -15.56 0.69
N SER A 120 4.40 -15.69 1.38
CA SER A 120 5.75 -15.30 0.98
C SER A 120 6.05 -13.80 0.82
N GLY A 121 5.07 -12.92 1.01
CA GLY A 121 5.20 -11.47 0.85
C GLY A 121 5.19 -10.98 -0.61
N HIS A 122 4.94 -9.67 -0.80
CA HIS A 122 4.99 -8.98 -2.10
C HIS A 122 5.98 -7.80 -2.09
N ASN A 123 6.13 -7.12 -3.23
CA ASN A 123 7.16 -6.12 -3.47
C ASN A 123 7.09 -4.91 -2.52
N LEU A 124 7.95 -4.89 -1.49
CA LEU A 124 8.11 -3.75 -0.56
C LEU A 124 8.79 -2.54 -1.19
N LEU A 125 9.53 -2.74 -2.29
CA LEU A 125 10.39 -1.71 -2.87
C LEU A 125 9.60 -0.67 -3.67
N GLU A 126 8.45 -1.03 -4.24
CA GLU A 126 7.57 -0.09 -4.97
C GLU A 126 7.11 1.08 -4.09
N PRO A 127 6.42 0.86 -2.95
CA PRO A 127 6.04 1.97 -2.07
C PRO A 127 7.26 2.65 -1.45
N ALA A 128 8.30 1.89 -1.09
CA ALA A 128 9.51 2.47 -0.53
C ALA A 128 10.21 3.43 -1.50
N ALA A 129 10.35 3.06 -2.78
CA ALA A 129 10.94 3.92 -3.81
C ALA A 129 10.10 5.18 -4.08
N ALA A 130 8.78 5.11 -3.88
CA ALA A 130 7.90 6.28 -3.90
C ALA A 130 8.09 7.19 -2.66
N GLY A 131 8.85 6.75 -1.66
CA GLY A 131 9.07 7.44 -0.40
C GLY A 131 7.91 7.33 0.55
N VAL A 132 7.21 6.20 0.50
CA VAL A 132 6.11 5.88 1.38
C VAL A 132 6.63 4.92 2.45
N PRO A 133 6.43 5.21 3.75
CA PRO A 133 6.77 4.25 4.79
C PRO A 133 5.96 2.97 4.64
N VAL A 134 6.61 1.82 4.81
CA VAL A 134 6.06 0.51 4.47
C VAL A 134 5.84 -0.31 5.74
N VAL A 135 4.59 -0.70 6.01
CA VAL A 135 4.23 -1.65 7.06
C VAL A 135 4.01 -3.02 6.43
N PHE A 136 4.48 -4.08 7.07
CA PHE A 136 4.35 -5.45 6.55
C PHE A 136 4.32 -6.47 7.70
N GLY A 137 3.76 -7.64 7.46
CA GLY A 137 3.67 -8.74 8.41
C GLY A 137 4.97 -9.57 8.54
N PRO A 138 4.97 -10.64 9.35
CA PRO A 138 6.17 -11.43 9.64
C PRO A 138 6.61 -12.34 8.48
N ASP A 139 5.72 -12.71 7.55
CA ASP A 139 6.09 -13.57 6.41
C ASP A 139 6.76 -12.76 5.30
N THR A 140 8.08 -12.63 5.41
CA THR A 140 8.95 -11.98 4.44
C THR A 140 9.87 -12.98 3.74
N SER A 141 9.52 -14.26 3.72
CA SER A 141 10.40 -15.34 3.25
C SER A 141 10.94 -15.15 1.82
N SER A 142 10.19 -14.52 0.91
CA SER A 142 10.67 -14.20 -0.46
C SER A 142 11.28 -12.79 -0.62
N ILE A 143 11.23 -11.97 0.43
CA ILE A 143 11.54 -10.53 0.43
C ILE A 143 12.33 -10.11 1.68
N GLU A 144 13.07 -11.03 2.31
CA GLU A 144 13.76 -10.75 3.58
C GLU A 144 14.83 -9.67 3.44
N ALA A 145 15.62 -9.72 2.36
CA ALA A 145 16.67 -8.74 2.10
C ALA A 145 16.13 -7.29 2.01
N PRO A 146 15.10 -6.98 1.20
CA PRO A 146 14.49 -5.66 1.21
C PRO A 146 13.77 -5.33 2.52
N ALA A 147 13.10 -6.29 3.18
CA ALA A 147 12.45 -6.08 4.47
C ALA A 147 13.46 -5.60 5.54
N ALA A 148 14.55 -6.35 5.74
CA ALA A 148 15.58 -6.04 6.72
C ALA A 148 16.30 -4.72 6.41
N ALA A 149 16.45 -4.36 5.13
CA ALA A 149 17.02 -3.08 4.73
C ALA A 149 16.11 -1.89 5.07
N LEU A 150 14.80 -2.05 4.84
CA LEU A 150 13.81 -1.03 5.18
C LEU A 150 13.70 -0.85 6.71
N GLU A 151 13.70 -1.94 7.48
CA GLU A 151 13.69 -1.92 8.95
C GLU A 151 14.92 -1.17 9.49
N ARG A 152 16.14 -1.54 9.06
CA ARG A 152 17.37 -0.86 9.49
C ARG A 152 17.39 0.63 9.16
N ALA A 153 16.81 1.03 8.04
CA ALA A 153 16.74 2.43 7.64
C ALA A 153 15.68 3.23 8.40
N GLY A 154 14.74 2.56 9.10
CA GLY A 154 13.59 3.20 9.72
C GLY A 154 12.49 3.58 8.71
N GLY A 155 12.49 2.98 7.52
CA GLY A 155 11.45 3.17 6.50
C GLY A 155 10.47 2.00 6.39
N GLY A 156 10.79 0.87 7.01
CA GLY A 156 9.97 -0.34 7.07
C GLY A 156 9.61 -0.71 8.49
N PHE A 157 8.39 -1.22 8.68
CA PHE A 157 7.86 -1.60 9.98
C PHE A 157 7.22 -2.99 9.92
N ARG A 158 7.92 -3.99 10.46
CA ARG A 158 7.37 -5.34 10.62
C ARG A 158 6.41 -5.38 11.80
N VAL A 159 5.22 -5.94 11.61
CA VAL A 159 4.18 -6.10 12.64
C VAL A 159 3.73 -7.56 12.70
N PRO A 160 3.43 -8.13 13.89
CA PRO A 160 3.06 -9.53 14.02
C PRO A 160 1.63 -9.85 13.53
N ASP A 161 0.71 -8.89 13.59
CA ASP A 161 -0.72 -9.11 13.40
C ASP A 161 -1.50 -7.81 13.05
N GLY A 162 -2.81 -7.94 12.88
CA GLY A 162 -3.74 -6.83 12.60
C GLY A 162 -3.78 -5.74 13.70
N PRO A 163 -3.87 -6.09 15.00
CA PRO A 163 -3.78 -5.11 16.08
C PRO A 163 -2.48 -4.29 16.05
N ALA A 164 -1.34 -4.92 15.81
CA ALA A 164 -0.06 -4.22 15.69
C ALA A 164 0.04 -3.40 14.39
N LEU A 165 -0.58 -3.85 13.29
CA LEU A 165 -0.76 -3.04 12.09
C LEU A 165 -1.52 -1.75 12.44
N HIS A 166 -2.69 -1.84 13.09
CA HIS A 166 -3.44 -0.67 13.54
C HIS A 166 -2.58 0.29 14.38
N ALA A 167 -1.91 -0.20 15.43
CA ALA A 167 -1.08 0.62 16.30
C ALA A 167 0.07 1.33 15.55
N ARG A 168 0.70 0.64 14.59
CA ARG A 168 1.76 1.21 13.76
C ARG A 168 1.24 2.31 12.83
N LEU A 169 0.10 2.07 12.18
CA LEU A 169 -0.54 3.05 11.30
C LEU A 169 -0.99 4.28 12.12
N GLU A 170 -1.55 4.08 13.31
CA GLU A 170 -1.93 5.14 14.22
C GLU A 170 -0.74 6.05 14.56
N ALA A 171 0.40 5.45 14.93
CA ALA A 171 1.62 6.21 15.25
C ALA A 171 2.12 7.05 14.05
N LEU A 172 2.09 6.48 12.84
CA LEU A 172 2.49 7.20 11.62
C LEU A 172 1.48 8.29 11.21
N LEU A 173 0.20 8.10 11.51
CA LEU A 173 -0.84 9.11 11.26
C LEU A 173 -0.76 10.28 12.25
N ALA A 174 -0.42 10.00 13.51
CA ALA A 174 -0.33 10.98 14.58
C ALA A 174 0.88 11.94 14.45
N ASP A 175 1.97 11.50 13.82
CA ASP A 175 3.17 12.33 13.60
C ASP A 175 3.53 12.42 12.10
N PRO A 176 3.00 13.43 11.38
CA PRO A 176 3.32 13.65 9.97
C PRO A 176 4.81 13.86 9.69
N ALA A 177 5.56 14.45 10.64
CA ALA A 177 6.98 14.69 10.47
C ALA A 177 7.77 13.37 10.59
N ALA A 178 7.42 12.50 11.55
CA ALA A 178 7.98 11.15 11.62
C ALA A 178 7.62 10.33 10.39
N ARG A 179 6.38 10.42 9.90
CA ARG A 179 5.95 9.75 8.66
C ARG A 179 6.79 10.18 7.45
N ALA A 180 7.03 11.48 7.28
CA ALA A 180 7.87 12.01 6.21
C ALA A 180 9.32 11.51 6.32
N ARG A 181 9.92 11.55 7.52
CA ARG A 181 11.27 11.01 7.76
C ARG A 181 11.37 9.51 7.43
N ALA A 182 10.37 8.73 7.84
CA ALA A 182 10.29 7.30 7.53
C ALA A 182 10.17 7.04 6.02
N GLY A 183 9.35 7.84 5.32
CA GLY A 183 9.24 7.80 3.86
C GLY A 183 10.57 8.07 3.15
N ASP A 184 11.31 9.09 3.57
CA ASP A 184 12.63 9.38 2.99
C ASP A 184 13.65 8.29 3.28
N SER A 185 13.60 7.68 4.47
CA SER A 185 14.38 6.50 4.79
C SER A 185 14.03 5.31 3.92
N ALA A 186 12.74 5.07 3.66
CA ALA A 186 12.29 4.01 2.76
C ALA A 186 12.84 4.22 1.34
N ARG A 187 12.77 5.46 0.83
CA ARG A 187 13.30 5.85 -0.49
C ARG A 187 14.79 5.57 -0.62
N ARG A 188 15.58 6.00 0.38
CA ARG A 188 17.02 5.77 0.42
C ARG A 188 17.37 4.29 0.46
N ALA A 189 16.66 3.51 1.28
CA ALA A 189 16.88 2.06 1.35
C ALA A 189 16.54 1.37 0.02
N ALA A 190 15.42 1.74 -0.61
CA ALA A 190 14.99 1.15 -1.88
C ALA A 190 15.98 1.44 -3.03
N ALA A 191 16.64 2.61 -3.04
CA ALA A 191 17.66 2.94 -4.03
C ALA A 191 18.86 1.97 -4.03
N GLY A 192 19.11 1.26 -2.92
CA GLY A 192 20.13 0.20 -2.87
C GLY A 192 19.80 -1.04 -3.70
N PHE A 193 18.51 -1.27 -4.01
CA PHE A 193 18.01 -2.46 -4.70
C PHE A 193 17.79 -2.24 -6.20
N THR A 194 17.59 -1.00 -6.66
CA THR A 194 17.42 -0.67 -8.08
C THR A 194 18.65 -0.98 -8.93
N GLY A 195 19.83 -1.09 -8.31
CA GLY A 195 21.06 -1.49 -8.99
C GLY A 195 21.16 -2.99 -9.31
N ALA A 196 20.37 -3.86 -8.67
CA ALA A 196 20.52 -5.32 -8.85
C ALA A 196 19.98 -5.80 -10.21
N GLY A 197 18.83 -5.29 -10.64
CA GLY A 197 18.27 -5.62 -11.96
C GLY A 197 19.16 -5.14 -13.11
N LYS A 198 19.77 -3.95 -12.98
CA LYS A 198 20.74 -3.43 -13.93
C LYS A 198 22.02 -4.27 -13.94
N ARG A 199 22.57 -4.65 -12.78
CA ARG A 199 23.76 -5.52 -12.70
C ARG A 199 23.52 -6.92 -13.27
N THR A 200 22.34 -7.50 -13.06
CA THR A 200 21.98 -8.80 -13.66
C THR A 200 21.76 -8.67 -15.16
N ALA A 201 21.07 -7.62 -15.63
CA ALA A 201 20.92 -7.34 -17.05
C ALA A 201 22.28 -7.08 -17.72
N ASP A 202 23.15 -6.24 -17.13
CA ASP A 202 24.51 -5.95 -17.61
C ASP A 202 25.41 -7.19 -17.56
N PHE A 203 25.20 -8.12 -16.62
CA PHE A 203 25.91 -9.39 -16.54
C PHE A 203 25.41 -10.42 -17.57
N LEU A 204 24.12 -10.41 -17.89
CA LEU A 204 23.48 -11.35 -18.82
C LEU A 204 23.51 -10.85 -20.27
N ALA A 205 23.48 -9.54 -20.53
CA ALA A 205 23.45 -8.96 -21.87
C ALA A 205 24.62 -9.46 -22.76
N PRO A 206 25.89 -9.45 -22.30
CA PRO A 206 27.00 -10.00 -23.07
C PRO A 206 26.90 -11.52 -23.31
N ARG A 207 26.17 -12.25 -22.45
CA ARG A 207 25.99 -13.71 -22.52
C ARG A 207 24.77 -14.14 -23.33
N LEU A 208 23.83 -13.22 -23.54
CA LEU A 208 22.61 -13.42 -24.33
C LEU A 208 22.71 -12.76 -25.71
N GLY A 209 23.84 -12.13 -26.04
CA GLY A 209 24.06 -11.46 -27.33
C GLY A 209 23.25 -10.18 -27.51
N LEU A 210 22.91 -9.51 -26.39
CA LEU A 210 22.24 -8.21 -26.35
C LEU A 210 23.24 -7.10 -26.00
#